data_AF-F9WIY4-F1
#
_entry.id   AF-F9WIY4-F1
#
_cell.length_a   1.000
_cell.length_b   1.000
_cell.length_c   1.000
_cell.angle_alpha   90.00
_cell.angle_beta   90.00
_cell.angle_gamma   90.00
#
_symmetry.space_group_name_H-M   'P 1'
#
loop_
_entity.id
_entity.type
_entity.pdbx_description
1 polymer ?
#
loop_
_entity_poly.entity_id
_entity_poly.type
_entity_poly.pdbx_seq_one_letter_code
_entity_poly.pdbx_strand_id
1 'polypeptide(L)'
;MARHAYIGKNDVHSNAKSQIQVASRYVAITGDKQRTLLQIDTLRRPFASMCSSCALLRIPVFASLTAVTTRGCFHIDQNVVHNSMKGVHILGILGERSTSICRNVFTDIKEASIFIEGHLASATIGDGNMFERNSASITVSMPEDECTEEERQWQLAMGIVTRIYGNKFVFPNKTSIVIKGSGSVSPVVGGNRFTDHPFGRVVIFCDSASGAVIKGNVFQENYIPIIITNSVGEHGSVKRVSVEGNLFTRNYIGLLVCDRAVPHITHNIFEGNYRSGIEIIGKGTSPTVQHCLFVPDKSGISSSSDLGKFSYPEKGLVYVENVPQFSVILQPENVVTQGDVDTILSVGILVQQESSGLIESCFFKGNQIGVDVVATNPVRLRDISTTALSDTACASFRRCLFFQQSIAGVWARGPDSGVQSHMKASARRPRFDASDEGVIFEHCFFIG
;
A
#
# COMPACT_ATOMS: atom_id res chain seq x y z
N MET A 1 -22.52 -25.31 -23.78
CA MET A 1 -21.15 -25.37 -23.22
C MET A 1 -20.45 -24.05 -23.52
N ALA A 2 -20.05 -23.31 -22.50
CA ALA A 2 -19.22 -22.11 -22.72
C ALA A 2 -17.84 -22.57 -23.18
N ARG A 3 -17.38 -22.08 -24.34
CA ARG A 3 -16.03 -22.36 -24.82
C ARG A 3 -15.08 -21.40 -24.09
N HIS A 4 -14.26 -21.94 -23.21
CA HIS A 4 -13.23 -21.20 -22.50
C HIS A 4 -11.98 -21.09 -23.40
N ALA A 5 -11.38 -19.90 -23.47
CA ALA A 5 -10.05 -19.74 -24.02
C ALA A 5 -9.03 -20.17 -22.95
N TYR A 6 -8.43 -21.34 -23.15
CA TYR A 6 -7.38 -21.89 -22.29
C TYR A 6 -6.02 -21.62 -22.93
N ILE A 7 -5.16 -20.88 -22.22
CA ILE A 7 -3.77 -20.61 -22.60
C ILE A 7 -2.91 -21.22 -21.51
N GLY A 8 -2.25 -22.35 -21.80
CA GLY A 8 -1.41 -22.98 -20.79
C GLY A 8 -0.25 -23.77 -21.31
N LYS A 9 0.73 -23.98 -20.43
CA LYS A 9 1.97 -24.72 -20.69
C LYS A 9 2.81 -24.13 -21.83
N ASN A 10 2.75 -22.81 -22.01
CA ASN A 10 3.56 -22.11 -22.99
C ASN A 10 4.81 -21.50 -22.33
N ASP A 11 5.87 -21.39 -23.11
CA ASP A 11 7.04 -20.57 -22.82
C ASP A 11 7.01 -19.35 -23.74
N VAL A 12 6.95 -18.16 -23.15
CA VAL A 12 6.74 -16.89 -23.85
C VAL A 12 7.83 -15.90 -23.47
N HIS A 13 8.65 -15.48 -24.44
CA HIS A 13 9.77 -14.60 -24.17
C HIS A 13 10.11 -13.60 -25.29
N SER A 14 10.90 -12.59 -24.94
CA SER A 14 11.54 -11.64 -25.88
C SER A 14 10.60 -10.80 -26.76
N ASN A 15 9.34 -10.57 -26.36
CA ASN A 15 8.45 -9.71 -27.14
C ASN A 15 8.53 -8.23 -26.75
N ALA A 16 8.44 -7.38 -27.77
CA ALA A 16 8.47 -5.92 -27.64
C ALA A 16 7.15 -5.31 -27.13
N LYS A 17 6.04 -6.07 -27.18
CA LYS A 17 4.68 -5.64 -26.78
C LYS A 17 4.11 -6.57 -25.69
N SER A 18 2.89 -6.27 -25.23
CA SER A 18 2.11 -7.13 -24.32
C SER A 18 1.96 -8.55 -24.88
N GLN A 19 2.23 -9.55 -24.05
CA GLN A 19 2.19 -10.96 -24.43
C GLN A 19 0.77 -11.45 -24.62
N ILE A 20 -0.10 -11.09 -23.69
CA ILE A 20 -1.51 -11.45 -23.71
C ILE A 20 -2.31 -10.20 -23.47
N GLN A 21 -3.28 -9.91 -24.34
CA GLN A 21 -4.26 -8.86 -24.12
C GLN A 21 -5.64 -9.50 -23.97
N VAL A 22 -6.28 -9.28 -22.81
CA VAL A 22 -7.65 -9.71 -22.54
C VAL A 22 -8.54 -8.47 -22.57
N ALA A 23 -9.46 -8.43 -23.54
CA ALA A 23 -10.36 -7.30 -23.74
C ALA A 23 -11.78 -7.75 -24.09
N SER A 24 -12.79 -7.05 -23.57
CA SER A 24 -14.18 -7.19 -24.00
C SER A 24 -14.43 -6.38 -25.29
N ARG A 25 -15.02 -7.00 -26.31
CA ARG A 25 -15.51 -6.30 -27.51
C ARG A 25 -16.93 -6.74 -27.82
N TYR A 26 -17.76 -5.81 -28.29
CA TYR A 26 -19.17 -6.05 -28.54
C TYR A 26 -19.46 -6.04 -30.03
N VAL A 27 -20.36 -6.90 -30.48
CA VAL A 27 -20.83 -6.87 -31.86
C VAL A 27 -22.25 -6.34 -31.86
N ALA A 28 -22.44 -5.12 -32.35
CA ALA A 28 -23.77 -4.58 -32.61
C ALA A 28 -24.21 -4.99 -34.01
N ILE A 29 -25.44 -5.47 -34.13
CA ILE A 29 -26.10 -5.65 -35.42
C ILE A 29 -26.98 -4.42 -35.64
N THR A 30 -26.56 -3.55 -36.54
CA THR A 30 -27.28 -2.31 -36.86
C THR A 30 -28.54 -2.59 -37.70
N GLY A 31 -29.44 -1.61 -37.82
CA GLY A 31 -30.72 -1.79 -38.54
C GLY A 31 -30.56 -2.18 -40.02
N ASP A 32 -29.40 -1.89 -40.61
CA ASP A 32 -28.96 -2.31 -41.94
C ASP A 32 -28.37 -3.74 -41.99
N LYS A 33 -28.43 -4.48 -40.87
CA LYS A 33 -27.89 -5.84 -40.66
C LYS A 33 -26.37 -5.94 -40.74
N GLN A 34 -25.63 -4.82 -40.73
CA GLN A 34 -24.18 -4.87 -40.62
C GLN A 34 -23.73 -5.24 -39.21
N ARG A 35 -22.61 -5.95 -39.13
CA ARG A 35 -21.96 -6.30 -37.86
C ARG A 35 -20.86 -5.29 -37.57
N THR A 36 -21.08 -4.46 -36.57
CA THR A 36 -20.14 -3.43 -36.15
C THR A 36 -19.49 -3.82 -34.83
N LEU A 37 -18.16 -3.83 -34.80
CA LEU A 37 -17.40 -4.09 -33.59
C LEU A 37 -17.31 -2.81 -32.77
N LEU A 38 -17.91 -2.82 -31.59
CA LEU A 38 -17.85 -1.73 -30.61
C LEU A 38 -16.79 -2.05 -29.57
N GLN A 39 -15.85 -1.12 -29.38
CA GLN A 39 -14.91 -1.11 -28.27
C GLN A 39 -15.37 -0.05 -27.28
N ILE A 40 -15.72 -0.49 -26.07
CA ILE A 40 -16.18 0.40 -25.01
C ILE A 40 -14.95 0.92 -24.28
N ASP A 41 -14.85 2.25 -24.17
CA ASP A 41 -13.79 2.90 -23.42
C ASP A 41 -14.12 2.83 -21.92
N THR A 42 -13.47 1.90 -21.22
CA THR A 42 -13.56 1.74 -19.76
C THR A 42 -12.48 2.51 -19.01
N LEU A 43 -11.68 3.31 -19.72
CA LEU A 43 -10.58 4.10 -19.20
C LEU A 43 -11.02 5.54 -18.87
N ARG A 44 -12.04 6.04 -19.58
CA ARG A 44 -12.62 7.37 -19.36
C ARG A 44 -13.44 7.48 -18.08
N ARG A 45 -13.52 8.71 -17.59
CA ARG A 45 -14.29 9.12 -16.41
C ARG A 45 -15.74 8.62 -16.50
N PRO A 46 -16.33 8.16 -15.39
CA PRO A 46 -17.76 7.86 -15.29
C PRO A 46 -18.65 8.98 -15.87
N PHE A 47 -18.31 10.25 -15.57
CA PHE A 47 -19.17 11.41 -15.81
C PHE A 47 -18.90 12.22 -17.08
N ALA A 48 -17.83 11.93 -17.85
CA ALA A 48 -17.34 12.89 -18.84
C ALA A 48 -18.00 12.83 -20.24
N SER A 49 -18.90 11.88 -20.54
CA SER A 49 -19.49 11.77 -21.88
C SER A 49 -20.78 10.94 -21.92
N MET A 50 -21.71 11.30 -22.82
CA MET A 50 -22.84 10.46 -23.24
C MET A 50 -22.40 9.13 -23.92
N CYS A 51 -21.11 9.00 -24.24
CA CYS A 51 -20.46 7.79 -24.74
C CYS A 51 -19.62 7.08 -23.67
N SER A 52 -19.72 7.46 -22.39
CA SER A 52 -18.99 6.83 -21.28
C SER A 52 -19.61 5.50 -20.87
N SER A 53 -18.82 4.68 -20.16
CA SER A 53 -19.27 3.47 -19.49
C SER A 53 -20.52 3.68 -18.62
N CYS A 54 -20.74 4.87 -18.03
CA CYS A 54 -21.95 5.15 -17.27
C CYS A 54 -23.21 5.28 -18.12
N ALA A 55 -23.11 5.70 -19.39
CA ALA A 55 -24.26 5.68 -20.30
C ALA A 55 -24.71 4.24 -20.58
N LEU A 56 -23.77 3.29 -20.64
CA LEU A 56 -24.08 1.87 -20.78
C LEU A 56 -24.71 1.28 -19.52
N LEU A 57 -24.30 1.75 -18.34
CA LEU A 57 -24.88 1.34 -17.05
C LEU A 57 -26.30 1.88 -16.84
N ARG A 58 -26.65 3.04 -17.44
CA ARG A 58 -27.93 3.74 -17.19
C ARG A 58 -29.00 3.55 -18.27
N ILE A 59 -28.65 3.09 -19.47
CA ILE A 59 -29.61 2.90 -20.58
C ILE A 59 -30.03 1.42 -20.67
N PRO A 60 -31.31 1.07 -20.43
CA PRO A 60 -31.79 -0.32 -20.41
C PRO A 60 -31.50 -1.15 -21.66
N VAL A 61 -31.48 -0.51 -22.84
CA VAL A 61 -31.14 -1.18 -24.12
C VAL A 61 -29.68 -1.65 -24.14
N PHE A 62 -28.78 -0.91 -23.50
CA PHE A 62 -27.35 -1.26 -23.36
C PHE A 62 -27.04 -2.14 -22.15
N ALA A 63 -27.97 -2.30 -21.20
CA ALA A 63 -27.83 -3.27 -20.11
C ALA A 63 -27.73 -4.73 -20.61
N SER A 64 -28.22 -5.01 -21.82
CA SER A 64 -27.98 -6.30 -22.49
C SER A 64 -26.52 -6.48 -22.93
N LEU A 65 -25.79 -5.40 -23.22
CA LEU A 65 -24.34 -5.39 -23.47
C LEU A 65 -23.53 -5.48 -22.17
N THR A 66 -24.12 -5.19 -21.02
CA THR A 66 -23.45 -5.37 -19.72
C THR A 66 -23.68 -6.76 -19.12
N ALA A 67 -24.31 -7.68 -19.86
CA ALA A 67 -24.36 -9.10 -19.50
C ALA A 67 -22.93 -9.61 -19.31
N VAL A 68 -22.58 -9.88 -18.05
CA VAL A 68 -21.22 -10.21 -17.62
C VAL A 68 -20.72 -11.41 -18.41
N THR A 69 -19.46 -11.35 -18.83
CA THR A 69 -18.75 -12.48 -19.41
C THR A 69 -18.91 -13.71 -18.51
N THR A 70 -19.29 -14.85 -19.10
CA THR A 70 -19.49 -16.09 -18.35
C THR A 70 -18.23 -16.46 -17.56
N ARG A 71 -18.39 -17.10 -16.39
CA ARG A 71 -17.26 -17.53 -15.57
C ARG A 71 -16.26 -18.38 -16.37
N GLY A 72 -14.97 -18.17 -16.15
CA GLY A 72 -13.86 -18.93 -16.71
C GLY A 72 -13.56 -18.63 -18.18
N CYS A 73 -14.08 -17.55 -18.78
CA CYS A 73 -13.88 -17.26 -20.21
C CYS A 73 -12.41 -17.31 -20.64
N PHE A 74 -11.49 -16.83 -19.80
CA PHE A 74 -10.05 -16.81 -20.05
C PHE A 74 -9.31 -17.45 -18.89
N HIS A 75 -8.59 -18.53 -19.18
CA HIS A 75 -7.79 -19.24 -18.20
C HIS A 75 -6.33 -19.29 -18.66
N ILE A 76 -5.45 -18.63 -17.92
CA ILE A 76 -4.02 -18.53 -18.18
C ILE A 76 -3.32 -19.35 -17.10
N ASP A 77 -2.80 -20.52 -17.45
CA ASP A 77 -2.35 -21.53 -16.49
C ASP A 77 -1.03 -22.19 -16.87
N GLN A 78 -0.10 -22.34 -15.92
CA GLN A 78 1.18 -23.05 -16.14
C GLN A 78 2.03 -22.47 -17.29
N ASN A 79 1.94 -21.17 -17.57
CA ASN A 79 2.82 -20.53 -18.54
C ASN A 79 4.07 -19.98 -17.86
N VAL A 80 5.17 -19.93 -18.61
CA VAL A 80 6.39 -19.23 -18.23
C VAL A 80 6.50 -18.01 -19.15
N VAL A 81 6.50 -16.81 -18.56
CA VAL A 81 6.61 -15.55 -19.29
C VAL A 81 7.84 -14.83 -18.79
N HIS A 82 8.85 -14.64 -19.66
CA HIS A 82 10.11 -14.07 -19.22
C HIS A 82 10.78 -13.11 -20.23
N ASN A 83 11.74 -12.32 -19.78
CA ASN A 83 12.56 -11.43 -20.62
C ASN A 83 11.74 -10.54 -21.58
N SER A 84 10.62 -9.99 -21.10
CA SER A 84 9.63 -9.32 -21.95
C SER A 84 9.36 -7.89 -21.47
N MET A 85 8.85 -7.05 -22.37
CA MET A 85 8.47 -5.68 -22.00
C MET A 85 7.26 -5.66 -21.05
N LYS A 86 6.19 -6.37 -21.41
CA LYS A 86 4.90 -6.44 -20.70
C LYS A 86 4.42 -7.88 -20.69
N GLY A 87 3.75 -8.32 -19.62
CA GLY A 87 3.10 -9.64 -19.58
C GLY A 87 1.66 -9.58 -20.08
N VAL A 88 0.69 -9.69 -19.18
CA VAL A 88 -0.75 -9.71 -19.45
C VAL A 88 -1.35 -8.31 -19.25
N HIS A 89 -2.10 -7.81 -20.24
CA HIS A 89 -2.88 -6.57 -20.15
C HIS A 89 -4.37 -6.87 -20.17
N ILE A 90 -5.10 -6.37 -19.17
CA ILE A 90 -6.51 -6.64 -18.92
C ILE A 90 -7.25 -5.31 -18.93
N LEU A 91 -8.20 -5.17 -19.86
CA LEU A 91 -8.98 -3.95 -20.04
C LEU A 91 -10.42 -4.25 -20.51
N GLY A 92 -11.33 -3.30 -20.36
CA GLY A 92 -12.73 -3.44 -20.76
C GLY A 92 -13.62 -3.95 -19.63
N ILE A 93 -14.76 -4.56 -19.99
CA ILE A 93 -15.78 -5.07 -19.08
C ILE A 93 -15.49 -6.55 -18.81
N LEU A 94 -14.73 -6.79 -17.74
CA LEU A 94 -14.24 -8.10 -17.34
C LEU A 94 -14.48 -8.29 -15.85
N GLY A 95 -15.48 -9.10 -15.49
CA GLY A 95 -15.74 -9.48 -14.10
C GLY A 95 -14.67 -10.43 -13.53
N GLU A 96 -14.67 -10.59 -12.22
CA GLU A 96 -13.65 -11.27 -11.41
C GLU A 96 -13.33 -12.68 -11.91
N ARG A 97 -14.38 -13.38 -12.37
CA ARG A 97 -14.32 -14.78 -12.80
C ARG A 97 -14.10 -14.91 -14.30
N SER A 98 -14.04 -13.81 -15.04
CA SER A 98 -13.87 -13.83 -16.50
C SER A 98 -12.44 -14.23 -16.86
N THR A 99 -11.47 -13.76 -16.07
CA THR A 99 -10.05 -14.01 -16.26
C THR A 99 -9.44 -14.61 -15.01
N SER A 100 -8.91 -15.82 -15.13
CA SER A 100 -8.21 -16.54 -14.07
C SER A 100 -6.76 -16.78 -14.50
N ILE A 101 -5.82 -16.34 -13.67
CA ILE A 101 -4.38 -16.46 -13.91
C ILE A 101 -3.80 -17.26 -12.75
N CYS A 102 -3.34 -18.48 -13.01
CA CYS A 102 -2.86 -19.39 -11.96
C CYS A 102 -1.62 -20.20 -12.36
N ARG A 103 -0.78 -20.55 -11.37
CA ARG A 103 0.44 -21.35 -11.55
C ARG A 103 1.38 -20.89 -12.67
N ASN A 104 1.37 -19.61 -13.03
CA ASN A 104 2.30 -19.06 -14.03
C ASN A 104 3.57 -18.56 -13.35
N VAL A 105 4.65 -18.49 -14.13
CA VAL A 105 5.92 -17.88 -13.71
C VAL A 105 6.16 -16.65 -14.56
N PHE A 106 6.31 -15.50 -13.91
CA PHE A 106 6.64 -14.23 -14.55
C PHE A 106 8.01 -13.77 -14.08
N THR A 107 8.97 -13.65 -14.99
CA THR A 107 10.36 -13.37 -14.62
C THR A 107 11.01 -12.33 -15.53
N ASP A 108 11.77 -11.39 -14.98
CA ASP A 108 12.53 -10.39 -15.77
C ASP A 108 11.63 -9.56 -16.72
N ILE A 109 10.42 -9.19 -16.27
CA ILE A 109 9.50 -8.30 -17.00
C ILE A 109 9.84 -6.83 -16.72
N LYS A 110 10.07 -6.04 -17.78
CA LYS A 110 10.57 -4.65 -17.69
C LYS A 110 9.53 -3.62 -17.24
N GLU A 111 8.25 -3.84 -17.53
CA GLU A 111 7.14 -3.01 -17.05
C GLU A 111 6.27 -3.83 -16.07
N ALA A 112 4.97 -3.97 -16.35
CA ALA A 112 4.05 -4.77 -15.55
C ALA A 112 3.92 -6.20 -16.09
N SER A 113 4.03 -7.19 -15.20
CA SER A 113 3.76 -8.60 -15.56
C SER A 113 2.26 -8.84 -15.74
N ILE A 114 1.43 -8.23 -14.89
CA ILE A 114 -0.01 -8.17 -15.08
C ILE A 114 -0.46 -6.72 -14.87
N PHE A 115 -1.13 -6.16 -15.87
CA PHE A 115 -1.66 -4.81 -15.83
C PHE A 115 -3.18 -4.84 -15.99
N ILE A 116 -3.89 -4.40 -14.96
CA ILE A 116 -5.35 -4.24 -14.96
C ILE A 116 -5.65 -2.76 -15.04
N GLU A 117 -6.40 -2.37 -16.06
CA GLU A 117 -6.63 -0.97 -16.40
C GLU A 117 -8.13 -0.68 -16.59
N GLY A 118 -8.62 0.33 -15.87
CA GLY A 118 -10.00 0.80 -15.94
C GLY A 118 -10.89 0.34 -14.78
N HIS A 119 -12.09 0.92 -14.68
CA HIS A 119 -12.99 0.73 -13.54
C HIS A 119 -13.93 -0.49 -13.65
N LEU A 120 -13.99 -1.14 -14.81
CA LEU A 120 -14.81 -2.35 -15.08
C LEU A 120 -13.96 -3.58 -15.41
N ALA A 121 -12.64 -3.47 -15.26
CA ALA A 121 -11.70 -4.54 -15.51
C ALA A 121 -11.27 -5.17 -14.18
N SER A 122 -11.37 -6.49 -14.08
CA SER A 122 -10.93 -7.24 -12.92
C SER A 122 -10.42 -8.62 -13.32
N ALA A 123 -9.64 -9.23 -12.42
CA ALA A 123 -9.12 -10.57 -12.61
C ALA A 123 -8.92 -11.29 -11.28
N THR A 124 -8.92 -12.62 -11.35
CA THR A 124 -8.53 -13.52 -10.28
C THR A 124 -7.11 -13.99 -10.56
N ILE A 125 -6.13 -13.45 -9.83
CA ILE A 125 -4.71 -13.74 -9.95
C ILE A 125 -4.28 -14.52 -8.71
N GLY A 126 -4.20 -15.84 -8.81
CA GLY A 126 -3.87 -16.62 -7.64
C GLY A 126 -3.54 -18.07 -7.88
N ASP A 127 -3.61 -18.86 -6.81
CA ASP A 127 -3.35 -20.31 -6.87
C ASP A 127 -1.95 -20.64 -7.40
N GLY A 128 -0.93 -19.95 -6.85
CA GLY A 128 0.47 -20.34 -7.02
C GLY A 128 1.23 -19.70 -8.17
N ASN A 129 0.88 -18.48 -8.60
CA ASN A 129 1.78 -17.75 -9.51
C ASN A 129 3.07 -17.34 -8.78
N MET A 130 4.16 -17.28 -9.52
CA MET A 130 5.46 -16.82 -9.07
C MET A 130 5.88 -15.59 -9.87
N PHE A 131 6.27 -14.53 -9.17
CA PHE A 131 6.76 -13.29 -9.75
C PHE A 131 8.18 -13.01 -9.24
N GLU A 132 9.14 -12.93 -10.15
CA GLU A 132 10.55 -12.79 -9.82
C GLU A 132 11.23 -11.74 -10.70
N ARG A 133 12.07 -10.85 -10.14
CA ARG A 133 12.84 -9.86 -10.91
C ARG A 133 12.00 -9.00 -11.89
N ASN A 134 10.75 -8.76 -11.56
CA ASN A 134 9.87 -7.90 -12.37
C ASN A 134 9.98 -6.45 -11.90
N SER A 135 9.86 -5.50 -12.83
CA SER A 135 9.76 -4.08 -12.51
C SER A 135 8.49 -3.80 -11.71
N ALA A 136 7.32 -4.11 -12.26
CA ALA A 136 6.06 -4.24 -11.54
C ALA A 136 5.51 -5.67 -11.74
N SER A 137 5.18 -6.38 -10.67
CA SER A 137 4.56 -7.71 -10.84
C SER A 137 3.09 -7.55 -11.21
N ILE A 138 2.33 -6.77 -10.44
CA ILE A 138 0.91 -6.50 -10.70
C ILE A 138 0.64 -5.01 -10.53
N THR A 139 0.01 -4.40 -11.53
CA THR A 139 -0.46 -3.02 -11.45
C THR A 139 -1.97 -2.99 -11.65
N VAL A 140 -2.69 -2.40 -10.69
CA VAL A 140 -4.12 -2.11 -10.77
C VAL A 140 -4.28 -0.60 -10.86
N SER A 141 -4.68 -0.12 -12.04
CA SER A 141 -4.87 1.30 -12.31
C SER A 141 -6.34 1.59 -12.56
N MET A 142 -6.97 2.22 -11.57
CA MET A 142 -8.34 2.69 -11.63
C MET A 142 -8.37 4.19 -11.96
N PRO A 143 -9.49 4.71 -12.49
CA PRO A 143 -9.70 6.16 -12.58
C PRO A 143 -9.56 6.84 -11.20
N GLU A 144 -9.09 8.07 -11.18
CA GLU A 144 -8.89 8.87 -9.95
C GLU A 144 -10.20 9.32 -9.31
N ASP A 145 -11.26 9.49 -10.12
CA ASP A 145 -12.58 9.92 -9.66
C ASP A 145 -13.27 8.84 -8.82
N GLU A 146 -13.83 9.24 -7.67
CA GLU A 146 -14.56 8.31 -6.81
C GLU A 146 -15.83 7.79 -7.47
N CYS A 147 -16.05 6.49 -7.30
CA CYS A 147 -17.26 5.81 -7.73
C CYS A 147 -18.39 6.00 -6.71
N THR A 148 -19.57 6.42 -7.18
CA THR A 148 -20.78 6.57 -6.35
C THR A 148 -21.19 5.22 -5.76
N GLU A 149 -21.99 5.23 -4.68
CA GLU A 149 -22.45 3.98 -4.06
C GLU A 149 -23.30 3.15 -5.03
N GLU A 150 -24.16 3.78 -5.83
CA GLU A 150 -24.96 3.09 -6.85
C GLU A 150 -24.07 2.36 -7.88
N GLU A 151 -23.09 3.08 -8.46
CA GLU A 151 -22.15 2.49 -9.42
C GLU A 151 -21.33 1.35 -8.81
N ARG A 152 -20.97 1.47 -7.53
CA ARG A 152 -20.27 0.41 -6.79
C ARG A 152 -21.12 -0.84 -6.64
N GLN A 153 -22.40 -0.69 -6.29
CA GLN A 153 -23.33 -1.81 -6.21
C GLN A 153 -23.49 -2.50 -7.57
N TRP A 154 -23.53 -1.72 -8.67
CA TRP A 154 -23.53 -2.27 -10.02
C TRP A 154 -22.23 -3.01 -10.36
N GLN A 155 -21.07 -2.42 -10.06
CA GLN A 155 -19.78 -3.07 -10.26
C GLN A 155 -19.70 -4.38 -9.47
N LEU A 156 -20.19 -4.41 -8.23
CA LEU A 156 -20.29 -5.62 -7.41
C LEU A 156 -21.24 -6.66 -8.00
N ALA A 157 -22.41 -6.23 -8.50
CA ALA A 157 -23.36 -7.12 -9.18
C ALA A 157 -22.76 -7.74 -10.46
N MET A 158 -21.87 -7.00 -11.15
CA MET A 158 -21.09 -7.50 -12.28
C MET A 158 -19.89 -8.36 -11.86
N GLY A 159 -19.59 -8.44 -10.56
CA GLY A 159 -18.43 -9.12 -10.01
C GLY A 159 -17.11 -8.40 -10.34
N ILE A 160 -17.08 -7.08 -10.52
CA ILE A 160 -15.83 -6.35 -10.73
C ILE A 160 -15.06 -6.30 -9.41
N VAL A 161 -14.25 -7.32 -9.13
CA VAL A 161 -13.39 -7.38 -7.95
C VAL A 161 -12.08 -8.07 -8.31
N THR A 162 -10.98 -7.31 -8.31
CA THR A 162 -9.65 -7.88 -8.50
C THR A 162 -9.21 -8.62 -7.23
N ARG A 163 -8.84 -9.89 -7.37
CA ARG A 163 -8.31 -10.72 -6.27
C ARG A 163 -6.91 -11.18 -6.60
N ILE A 164 -5.99 -10.94 -5.66
CA ILE A 164 -4.59 -11.35 -5.73
C ILE A 164 -4.32 -12.24 -4.52
N TYR A 165 -4.19 -13.55 -4.70
CA TYR A 165 -4.06 -14.46 -3.55
C TYR A 165 -3.18 -15.69 -3.79
N GLY A 166 -2.54 -16.20 -2.75
CA GLY A 166 -1.76 -17.44 -2.85
C GLY A 166 -0.58 -17.38 -3.83
N ASN A 167 -0.03 -16.19 -4.09
CA ASN A 167 1.11 -16.00 -4.99
C ASN A 167 2.41 -15.83 -4.19
N LYS A 168 3.54 -16.06 -4.88
CA LYS A 168 4.89 -15.79 -4.37
C LYS A 168 5.53 -14.65 -5.16
N PHE A 169 6.04 -13.66 -4.44
CA PHE A 169 6.76 -12.53 -5.02
C PHE A 169 8.15 -12.48 -4.40
N VAL A 170 9.17 -12.54 -5.24
CA VAL A 170 10.56 -12.64 -4.80
C VAL A 170 11.40 -11.62 -5.57
N PHE A 171 12.20 -10.84 -4.86
CA PHE A 171 13.26 -10.01 -5.45
C PHE A 171 12.81 -9.18 -6.68
N PRO A 172 11.80 -8.27 -6.56
CA PRO A 172 11.41 -7.44 -7.69
C PRO A 172 12.46 -6.38 -8.01
N ASN A 173 12.52 -5.97 -9.27
CA ASN A 173 13.37 -4.88 -9.71
C ASN A 173 12.88 -3.51 -9.21
N LYS A 174 11.58 -3.32 -8.95
CA LYS A 174 11.07 -2.06 -8.39
C LYS A 174 9.98 -2.27 -7.34
N THR A 175 8.81 -2.78 -7.74
CA THR A 175 7.65 -2.97 -6.85
C THR A 175 6.90 -4.27 -7.19
N SER A 176 6.36 -4.98 -6.21
CA SER A 176 5.52 -6.15 -6.51
C SER A 176 4.13 -5.73 -6.93
N ILE A 177 3.42 -4.96 -6.12
CA ILE A 177 2.03 -4.58 -6.38
C ILE A 177 1.88 -3.06 -6.31
N VAL A 178 1.22 -2.49 -7.31
CA VAL A 178 0.85 -1.08 -7.35
C VAL A 178 -0.66 -0.97 -7.51
N ILE A 179 -1.33 -0.28 -6.58
CA ILE A 179 -2.78 -0.03 -6.60
C ILE A 179 -3.02 1.48 -6.54
N LYS A 180 -3.64 2.03 -7.58
CA LYS A 180 -3.90 3.47 -7.73
C LYS A 180 -5.32 3.76 -8.21
N GLY A 181 -5.81 4.94 -7.85
CA GLY A 181 -7.15 5.43 -8.20
C GLY A 181 -8.23 4.96 -7.23
N SER A 182 -9.45 5.44 -7.41
CA SER A 182 -10.58 5.24 -6.49
C SER A 182 -11.87 4.76 -7.20
N GLY A 183 -11.88 4.82 -8.54
CA GLY A 183 -13.05 4.64 -9.39
C GLY A 183 -13.56 3.22 -9.58
N SER A 184 -13.05 2.22 -8.86
CA SER A 184 -13.56 0.84 -8.90
C SER A 184 -13.73 0.25 -7.51
N VAL A 185 -14.31 -0.96 -7.43
CA VAL A 185 -14.41 -1.73 -6.19
C VAL A 185 -13.01 -2.06 -5.66
N SER A 186 -12.87 -2.01 -4.34
CA SER A 186 -11.64 -2.31 -3.61
C SER A 186 -10.99 -3.63 -4.04
N PRO A 187 -9.76 -3.61 -4.55
CA PRO A 187 -8.99 -4.83 -4.80
C PRO A 187 -8.66 -5.56 -3.49
N VAL A 188 -8.57 -6.88 -3.55
CA VAL A 188 -8.22 -7.72 -2.40
C VAL A 188 -6.89 -8.41 -2.64
N VAL A 189 -5.93 -8.19 -1.75
CA VAL A 189 -4.61 -8.83 -1.75
C VAL A 189 -4.50 -9.69 -0.49
N GLY A 190 -4.55 -11.02 -0.60
CA GLY A 190 -4.47 -11.85 0.59
C GLY A 190 -3.88 -13.25 0.44
N GLY A 191 -3.26 -13.76 1.51
CA GLY A 191 -2.62 -15.08 1.48
C GLY A 191 -1.41 -15.17 0.56
N ASN A 192 -0.77 -14.05 0.20
CA ASN A 192 0.45 -14.04 -0.61
C ASN A 192 1.70 -14.04 0.28
N ARG A 193 2.83 -14.45 -0.32
CA ARG A 193 4.14 -14.41 0.31
C ARG A 193 5.07 -13.48 -0.46
N PHE A 194 5.68 -12.55 0.25
CA PHE A 194 6.62 -11.56 -0.30
C PHE A 194 7.95 -11.67 0.44
N THR A 195 9.01 -11.98 -0.29
CA THR A 195 10.35 -12.18 0.29
C THR A 195 11.46 -11.50 -0.49
N ASP A 196 12.47 -11.09 0.26
CA ASP A 196 13.77 -10.65 -0.26
C ASP A 196 13.69 -9.42 -1.17
N HIS A 197 12.85 -8.44 -0.82
CA HIS A 197 12.84 -7.15 -1.50
C HIS A 197 14.01 -6.30 -1.00
N PRO A 198 15.01 -6.00 -1.86
CA PRO A 198 16.24 -5.35 -1.42
C PRO A 198 16.03 -3.89 -1.05
N PHE A 199 17.08 -3.26 -0.53
CA PHE A 199 17.12 -1.83 -0.21
C PHE A 199 16.53 -0.96 -1.33
N GLY A 200 15.71 0.03 -0.94
CA GLY A 200 15.03 0.94 -1.86
C GLY A 200 13.82 0.35 -2.59
N ARG A 201 13.49 -0.94 -2.38
CA ARG A 201 12.32 -1.58 -3.02
C ARG A 201 11.12 -1.63 -2.09
N VAL A 202 9.95 -1.49 -2.69
CA VAL A 202 8.66 -1.50 -1.99
C VAL A 202 7.89 -2.74 -2.43
N VAL A 203 7.25 -3.47 -1.51
CA VAL A 203 6.44 -4.63 -1.91
C VAL A 203 5.11 -4.15 -2.50
N ILE A 204 4.33 -3.40 -1.73
CA ILE A 204 3.01 -2.89 -2.12
C ILE A 204 3.00 -1.37 -1.97
N PHE A 205 2.69 -0.67 -3.06
CA PHE A 205 2.33 0.74 -3.03
C PHE A 205 0.82 0.88 -3.20
N CYS A 206 0.17 1.56 -2.25
CA CYS A 206 -1.27 1.70 -2.22
C CYS A 206 -1.69 3.15 -1.99
N ASP A 207 -2.48 3.69 -2.92
CA ASP A 207 -3.23 4.91 -2.68
C ASP A 207 -4.37 4.62 -1.68
N SER A 208 -4.53 5.45 -0.65
CA SER A 208 -5.58 5.34 0.35
C SER A 208 -6.99 5.35 -0.29
N ALA A 209 -7.17 6.11 -1.36
CA ALA A 209 -8.45 6.23 -2.06
C ALA A 209 -8.87 4.93 -2.78
N SER A 210 -7.95 4.00 -3.01
CA SER A 210 -8.26 2.69 -3.60
C SER A 210 -9.13 1.82 -2.71
N GLY A 211 -9.12 2.06 -1.39
CA GLY A 211 -9.80 1.23 -0.42
C GLY A 211 -9.35 -0.23 -0.41
N ALA A 212 -8.13 -0.54 -0.87
CA ALA A 212 -7.64 -1.90 -0.99
C ALA A 212 -7.70 -2.66 0.34
N VAL A 213 -7.96 -3.97 0.27
CA VAL A 213 -7.98 -4.86 1.42
C VAL A 213 -6.76 -5.78 1.35
N ILE A 214 -5.82 -5.62 2.28
CA ILE A 214 -4.57 -6.36 2.36
C ILE A 214 -4.64 -7.29 3.58
N LYS A 215 -4.86 -8.58 3.38
CA LYS A 215 -5.14 -9.50 4.50
C LYS A 215 -4.43 -10.85 4.48
N GLY A 216 -3.95 -11.30 5.63
CA GLY A 216 -3.38 -12.65 5.75
C GLY A 216 -2.14 -12.91 4.88
N ASN A 217 -1.38 -11.87 4.52
CA ASN A 217 -0.15 -12.01 3.77
C ASN A 217 1.06 -12.18 4.70
N VAL A 218 2.15 -12.72 4.17
CA VAL A 218 3.45 -12.82 4.84
C VAL A 218 4.45 -11.94 4.12
N PHE A 219 4.99 -10.96 4.84
CA PHE A 219 6.06 -10.07 4.41
C PHE A 219 7.31 -10.38 5.22
N GLN A 220 8.27 -11.04 4.58
CA GLN A 220 9.51 -11.47 5.24
C GLN A 220 10.73 -10.87 4.55
N GLU A 221 11.63 -10.26 5.31
CA GLU A 221 12.94 -9.83 4.80
C GLU A 221 12.88 -8.82 3.64
N ASN A 222 11.95 -7.87 3.74
CA ASN A 222 11.76 -6.80 2.76
C ASN A 222 12.25 -5.46 3.31
N TYR A 223 12.63 -4.54 2.43
CA TYR A 223 12.94 -3.17 2.84
C TYR A 223 11.68 -2.45 3.36
N ILE A 224 10.71 -2.14 2.50
CA ILE A 224 9.41 -1.58 2.93
C ILE A 224 8.27 -2.42 2.32
N PRO A 225 7.59 -3.26 3.11
CA PRO A 225 6.47 -4.07 2.64
C PRO A 225 5.32 -3.23 2.10
N ILE A 226 4.80 -2.27 2.86
CA ILE A 226 3.62 -1.54 2.44
C ILE A 226 3.85 -0.05 2.64
N ILE A 227 3.56 0.72 1.60
CA ILE A 227 3.39 2.17 1.67
C ILE A 227 1.93 2.49 1.39
N ILE A 228 1.32 3.22 2.33
CA ILE A 228 -0.02 3.79 2.17
C ILE A 228 0.11 5.32 2.20
N THR A 229 -0.38 5.97 1.15
CA THR A 229 -0.34 7.43 0.98
C THR A 229 -1.68 7.95 0.47
N ASN A 230 -2.01 9.22 0.70
CA ASN A 230 -3.18 9.88 0.11
C ASN A 230 -2.74 11.10 -0.72
N SER A 231 -2.33 10.84 -1.97
CA SER A 231 -1.90 11.88 -2.91
C SER A 231 -3.07 12.73 -3.45
N VAL A 232 -4.31 12.23 -3.38
CA VAL A 232 -5.50 12.92 -3.89
C VAL A 232 -6.10 13.78 -2.78
N GLY A 233 -5.95 15.10 -2.90
CA GLY A 233 -6.13 16.07 -1.82
C GLY A 233 -7.55 16.37 -1.33
N GLU A 234 -8.41 15.37 -1.11
CA GLU A 234 -9.74 15.61 -0.56
C GLU A 234 -10.01 14.85 0.75
N HIS A 235 -10.35 15.62 1.78
CA HIS A 235 -11.02 15.13 2.99
C HIS A 235 -12.43 14.70 2.59
N GLY A 236 -12.68 13.40 2.52
CA GLY A 236 -14.02 12.91 2.19
C GLY A 236 -14.13 11.48 1.70
N SER A 237 -13.00 10.84 1.33
CA SER A 237 -13.06 9.47 0.84
C SER A 237 -13.66 8.53 1.89
N VAL A 238 -14.79 7.92 1.54
CA VAL A 238 -15.48 6.92 2.36
C VAL A 238 -14.66 5.62 2.43
N LYS A 239 -13.79 5.38 1.44
CA LYS A 239 -12.96 4.18 1.36
C LYS A 239 -11.66 4.38 2.13
N ARG A 240 -11.30 3.37 2.93
CA ARG A 240 -10.03 3.32 3.66
C ARG A 240 -9.35 2.01 3.34
N VAL A 241 -8.05 2.06 3.13
CA VAL A 241 -7.24 0.84 3.01
C VAL A 241 -7.32 0.07 4.33
N SER A 242 -7.55 -1.23 4.23
CA SER A 242 -7.59 -2.15 5.37
C SER A 242 -6.38 -3.08 5.31
N VAL A 243 -5.62 -3.15 6.41
CA VAL A 243 -4.48 -4.06 6.58
C VAL A 243 -4.79 -4.97 7.76
N GLU A 244 -5.08 -6.24 7.50
CA GLU A 244 -5.61 -7.16 8.52
C GLU A 244 -4.88 -8.50 8.59
N GLY A 245 -4.48 -8.93 9.78
CA GLY A 245 -4.03 -10.31 9.99
C GLY A 245 -2.76 -10.68 9.20
N ASN A 246 -1.91 -9.71 8.84
CA ASN A 246 -0.66 -9.97 8.13
C ASN A 246 0.50 -10.19 9.10
N LEU A 247 1.50 -10.93 8.63
CA LEU A 247 2.77 -11.12 9.33
C LEU A 247 3.87 -10.30 8.65
N PHE A 248 4.47 -9.36 9.38
CA PHE A 248 5.61 -8.56 8.99
C PHE A 248 6.82 -8.98 9.80
N THR A 249 7.68 -9.82 9.23
CA THR A 249 8.84 -10.38 9.93
C THR A 249 10.17 -9.97 9.29
N ARG A 250 11.12 -9.49 10.10
CA ARG A 250 12.48 -9.13 9.66
C ARG A 250 12.53 -8.16 8.48
N ASN A 251 11.57 -7.24 8.38
CA ASN A 251 11.61 -6.16 7.40
C ASN A 251 12.38 -4.96 7.95
N TYR A 252 12.83 -4.03 7.10
CA TYR A 252 13.44 -2.81 7.61
C TYR A 252 12.39 -1.94 8.32
N ILE A 253 11.36 -1.50 7.59
CA ILE A 253 10.15 -0.88 8.15
C ILE A 253 8.99 -1.83 7.85
N GLY A 254 8.19 -2.25 8.83
CA GLY A 254 7.08 -3.17 8.59
C GLY A 254 5.94 -2.57 7.75
N LEU A 255 5.52 -1.35 8.07
CA LEU A 255 4.47 -0.62 7.36
C LEU A 255 4.72 0.90 7.45
N LEU A 256 4.66 1.59 6.32
CA LEU A 256 4.79 3.05 6.24
C LEU A 256 3.44 3.68 5.87
N VAL A 257 2.93 4.53 6.75
CA VAL A 257 1.70 5.30 6.55
C VAL A 257 2.08 6.78 6.49
N CYS A 258 1.76 7.43 5.37
CA CYS A 258 2.25 8.78 5.10
C CYS A 258 1.24 9.65 4.34
N ASP A 259 1.55 10.95 4.23
CA ASP A 259 0.86 11.94 3.41
C ASP A 259 -0.68 11.90 3.49
N ARG A 260 -1.25 12.08 4.70
CA ARG A 260 -2.70 12.15 4.92
C ARG A 260 -3.44 10.82 4.74
N ALA A 261 -2.73 9.69 4.74
CA ALA A 261 -3.36 8.38 4.73
C ALA A 261 -4.14 8.11 6.03
N VAL A 262 -5.31 7.47 5.90
CA VAL A 262 -6.23 7.13 7.01
C VAL A 262 -6.63 5.64 7.02
N PRO A 263 -5.67 4.69 7.03
CA PRO A 263 -5.97 3.27 6.94
C PRO A 263 -6.51 2.70 8.25
N HIS A 264 -7.17 1.54 8.16
CA HIS A 264 -7.47 0.67 9.30
C HIS A 264 -6.50 -0.50 9.33
N ILE A 265 -5.75 -0.63 10.41
CA ILE A 265 -4.68 -1.62 10.59
C ILE A 265 -5.04 -2.48 11.80
N THR A 266 -5.38 -3.75 11.59
CA THR A 266 -5.86 -4.60 12.69
C THR A 266 -5.26 -6.00 12.71
N HIS A 267 -5.03 -6.56 13.90
CA HIS A 267 -4.59 -7.96 14.08
C HIS A 267 -3.29 -8.33 13.35
N ASN A 268 -2.43 -7.36 13.02
CA ASN A 268 -1.16 -7.63 12.37
C ASN A 268 -0.07 -7.97 13.39
N ILE A 269 0.89 -8.79 12.97
CA ILE A 269 2.05 -9.16 13.78
C ILE A 269 3.29 -8.54 13.13
N PHE A 270 3.99 -7.71 13.90
CA PHE A 270 5.25 -7.09 13.54
C PHE A 270 6.36 -7.72 14.39
N GLU A 271 7.13 -8.62 13.77
CA GLU A 271 8.14 -9.45 14.46
C GLU A 271 9.55 -9.16 13.95
N GLY A 272 10.41 -8.65 14.81
CA GLY A 272 11.84 -8.49 14.50
C GLY A 272 12.12 -7.55 13.33
N ASN A 273 11.27 -6.55 13.07
CA ASN A 273 11.59 -5.52 12.06
C ASN A 273 12.75 -4.66 12.56
N TYR A 274 13.72 -4.38 11.69
CA TYR A 274 15.03 -3.82 12.07
C TYR A 274 14.93 -2.40 12.61
N ARG A 275 14.08 -1.57 12.00
CA ARG A 275 13.92 -0.16 12.36
C ARG A 275 12.62 0.08 13.08
N SER A 276 11.50 -0.30 12.47
CA SER A 276 10.18 -0.04 13.03
C SER A 276 9.14 -1.06 12.58
N GLY A 277 8.16 -1.35 13.44
CA GLY A 277 6.96 -2.07 13.05
C GLY A 277 6.07 -1.22 12.14
N ILE A 278 5.69 -0.03 12.60
CA ILE A 278 4.94 0.96 11.82
C ILE A 278 5.61 2.33 11.91
N GLU A 279 5.69 3.06 10.80
CA GLU A 279 5.97 4.50 10.81
C GLU A 279 4.75 5.29 10.35
N ILE A 280 4.40 6.32 11.12
CA ILE A 280 3.31 7.25 10.85
C ILE A 280 3.94 8.63 10.66
N ILE A 281 3.92 9.11 9.42
CA ILE A 281 4.67 10.30 9.00
C ILE A 281 3.75 11.28 8.28
N GLY A 282 4.02 12.58 8.45
CA GLY A 282 3.35 13.64 7.71
C GLY A 282 2.05 14.15 8.35
N LYS A 283 1.77 15.42 8.09
CA LYS A 283 0.58 16.11 8.58
C LYS A 283 -0.70 15.50 8.03
N GLY A 284 -1.69 15.31 8.90
CA GLY A 284 -3.01 14.79 8.53
C GLY A 284 -3.06 13.28 8.31
N THR A 285 -1.93 12.58 8.43
CA THR A 285 -1.89 11.12 8.49
C THR A 285 -2.57 10.68 9.78
N SER A 286 -3.57 9.81 9.69
CA SER A 286 -4.45 9.43 10.82
C SER A 286 -4.92 7.98 10.73
N PRO A 287 -4.02 7.00 10.94
CA PRO A 287 -4.41 5.60 10.95
C PRO A 287 -5.20 5.24 12.22
N THR A 288 -6.04 4.22 12.09
CA THR A 288 -6.57 3.46 13.24
C THR A 288 -5.82 2.14 13.32
N VAL A 289 -5.05 1.92 14.38
CA VAL A 289 -4.27 0.71 14.65
C VAL A 289 -4.87 -0.02 15.84
N GLN A 290 -5.35 -1.25 15.66
CA GLN A 290 -6.00 -2.01 16.73
C GLN A 290 -5.48 -3.45 16.82
N HIS A 291 -5.36 -3.97 18.05
CA HIS A 291 -5.06 -5.38 18.30
C HIS A 291 -3.81 -5.91 17.57
N CYS A 292 -2.83 -5.05 17.34
CA CYS A 292 -1.58 -5.42 16.70
C CYS A 292 -0.54 -5.87 17.73
N LEU A 293 0.33 -6.79 17.32
CA LEU A 293 1.41 -7.34 18.13
C LEU A 293 2.75 -6.84 17.61
N PHE A 294 3.56 -6.26 18.49
CA PHE A 294 4.92 -5.82 18.22
C PHE A 294 5.87 -6.61 19.11
N VAL A 295 6.74 -7.39 18.49
CA VAL A 295 7.69 -8.28 19.20
C VAL A 295 9.05 -8.27 18.52
N PRO A 296 10.16 -8.45 19.26
CA PRO A 296 11.48 -8.68 18.68
C PRO A 296 11.52 -10.06 18.02
N ASP A 297 12.55 -10.30 17.22
CA ASP A 297 12.84 -11.63 16.73
C ASP A 297 13.22 -12.55 17.92
N LYS A 298 12.57 -13.71 18.02
CA LYS A 298 12.88 -14.73 19.03
C LYS A 298 14.12 -15.55 18.67
N SER A 299 14.59 -15.52 17.42
CA SER A 299 15.92 -16.03 17.09
C SER A 299 16.98 -15.08 17.68
N GLY A 300 17.36 -15.32 18.93
CA GLY A 300 18.47 -14.66 19.63
C GLY A 300 19.85 -14.94 19.04
N ILE A 301 19.94 -15.02 17.71
CA ILE A 301 21.16 -15.03 16.92
C ILE A 301 20.90 -14.04 15.79
N SER A 302 20.89 -12.76 16.12
CA SER A 302 21.34 -11.76 15.16
C SER A 302 22.76 -12.18 14.80
N SER A 303 22.87 -12.92 13.71
CA SER A 303 24.16 -13.19 13.12
C SER A 303 24.78 -11.82 12.85
N SER A 304 26.07 -11.63 13.14
CA SER A 304 26.77 -10.40 12.81
C SER A 304 26.69 -10.03 11.32
N SER A 305 26.15 -10.93 10.47
CA SER A 305 25.78 -10.73 9.07
C SER A 305 24.44 -10.02 8.81
N ASP A 306 23.55 -9.87 9.79
CA ASP A 306 22.28 -9.12 9.61
C ASP A 306 22.48 -7.60 9.75
N LEU A 307 23.57 -7.19 10.41
CA LEU A 307 24.09 -5.82 10.43
C LEU A 307 24.56 -5.43 9.02
N GLY A 308 23.66 -4.90 8.21
CA GLY A 308 23.97 -4.43 6.85
C GLY A 308 23.03 -4.92 5.74
N LYS A 309 21.98 -5.70 6.04
CA LYS A 309 21.00 -6.10 4.99
C LYS A 309 20.25 -4.89 4.42
N PHE A 310 19.97 -3.89 5.26
CA PHE A 310 19.30 -2.66 4.88
C PHE A 310 20.05 -1.45 5.41
N SER A 311 19.98 -0.35 4.67
CA SER A 311 20.61 0.91 5.04
C SER A 311 19.56 2.01 5.11
N TYR A 312 19.84 3.08 5.85
CA TYR A 312 19.03 4.30 5.80
C TYR A 312 19.12 4.93 4.41
N PRO A 313 18.00 5.42 3.83
CA PRO A 313 18.05 6.04 2.52
C PRO A 313 18.79 7.38 2.59
N GLU A 314 19.45 7.76 1.50
CA GLU A 314 20.18 9.03 1.43
C GLU A 314 19.24 10.20 1.75
N LYS A 315 19.63 11.04 2.72
CA LYS A 315 18.80 12.17 3.24
C LYS A 315 17.41 11.75 3.77
N GLY A 316 17.20 10.48 4.07
CA GLY A 316 15.91 9.93 4.48
C GLY A 316 14.88 9.83 3.36
N LEU A 317 15.26 10.06 2.10
CA LEU A 317 14.31 10.15 1.00
C LEU A 317 13.93 8.76 0.46
N VAL A 318 12.66 8.40 0.59
CA VAL A 318 12.09 7.21 -0.05
C VAL A 318 11.34 7.63 -1.32
N TYR A 319 11.68 7.00 -2.45
CA TYR A 319 10.98 7.14 -3.72
C TYR A 319 10.48 5.78 -4.18
N VAL A 320 9.41 5.78 -4.97
CA VAL A 320 8.92 4.57 -5.65
C VAL A 320 9.06 4.79 -7.14
N GLU A 321 10.03 4.12 -7.77
CA GLU A 321 10.40 4.38 -9.17
C GLU A 321 9.25 4.33 -10.19
N ASN A 322 8.25 3.46 -9.95
CA ASN A 322 7.05 3.34 -10.82
C ASN A 322 5.89 4.25 -10.39
N VAL A 323 6.13 5.13 -9.43
CA VAL A 323 5.21 6.14 -8.91
C VAL A 323 5.97 7.47 -8.76
N PRO A 324 6.33 8.12 -9.87
CA PRO A 324 7.28 9.25 -9.86
C PRO A 324 6.80 10.48 -9.07
N GLN A 325 5.49 10.59 -8.80
CA GLN A 325 4.92 11.69 -8.02
C GLN A 325 5.00 11.46 -6.51
N PHE A 326 5.42 10.27 -6.06
CA PHE A 326 5.52 9.94 -4.64
C PHE A 326 6.96 10.09 -4.14
N SER A 327 7.11 10.85 -3.07
CA SER A 327 8.31 10.83 -2.23
C SER A 327 7.95 11.15 -0.80
N VAL A 328 8.70 10.58 0.14
CA VAL A 328 8.52 10.84 1.57
C VAL A 328 9.88 10.91 2.25
N ILE A 329 10.03 11.81 3.21
CA ILE A 329 11.24 11.95 4.02
C ILE A 329 11.00 11.20 5.33
N LEU A 330 11.78 10.15 5.56
CA LEU A 330 11.77 9.41 6.81
C LEU A 330 12.39 10.24 7.93
N GLN A 331 11.95 9.97 9.16
CA GLN A 331 12.59 10.53 10.34
C GLN A 331 13.98 9.89 10.54
N PRO A 332 14.94 10.59 11.17
CA PRO A 332 16.26 10.03 11.44
C PRO A 332 16.17 8.71 12.25
N GLU A 333 17.10 7.80 11.97
CA GLU A 333 17.28 6.54 12.72
C GLU A 333 17.58 6.80 14.20
N ASN A 334 17.14 5.88 15.06
CA ASN A 334 17.59 5.83 16.45
C ASN A 334 18.93 5.09 16.52
N VAL A 335 20.02 5.74 16.09
CA VAL A 335 21.36 5.16 16.18
C VAL A 335 21.96 5.44 17.55
N VAL A 336 22.43 4.39 18.22
CA VAL A 336 23.32 4.50 19.37
C VAL A 336 24.71 4.06 18.94
N THR A 337 25.66 4.98 19.05
CA THR A 337 27.07 4.72 18.79
C THR A 337 27.75 4.27 20.08
N GLN A 338 28.29 3.06 20.09
CA GLN A 338 29.09 2.53 21.20
C GLN A 338 30.48 2.15 20.69
N GLY A 339 31.43 3.08 20.81
CA GLY A 339 32.76 2.94 20.21
C GLY A 339 32.67 3.09 18.69
N ASP A 340 33.19 2.11 17.96
CA ASP A 340 33.16 2.06 16.48
C ASP A 340 31.91 1.35 15.92
N VAL A 341 30.97 0.95 16.78
CA VAL A 341 29.77 0.21 16.38
C VAL A 341 28.54 1.09 16.54
N ASP A 342 27.89 1.35 15.41
CA ASP A 342 26.56 1.95 15.34
C ASP A 342 25.49 0.86 15.41
N THR A 343 24.58 0.97 16.37
CA THR A 343 23.44 0.05 16.51
C THR A 343 22.14 0.82 16.36
N ILE A 344 21.27 0.37 15.45
CA ILE A 344 19.92 0.92 15.28
C ILE A 344 19.02 0.34 16.38
N LEU A 345 18.32 1.20 17.11
CA LEU A 345 17.30 0.81 18.06
C LEU A 345 15.96 0.59 17.34
N SER A 346 15.52 -0.65 17.32
CA SER A 346 14.22 -1.07 16.80
C SER A 346 13.08 -0.50 17.64
N VAL A 347 12.02 -0.06 16.95
CA VAL A 347 10.84 0.54 17.58
C VAL A 347 9.58 -0.25 17.23
N GLY A 348 8.63 -0.37 18.15
CA GLY A 348 7.29 -0.86 17.82
C GLY A 348 6.59 0.06 16.81
N ILE A 349 6.32 1.30 17.22
CA ILE A 349 5.73 2.35 16.37
C ILE A 349 6.55 3.63 16.45
N LEU A 350 6.90 4.21 15.30
CA LEU A 350 7.43 5.56 15.18
C LEU A 350 6.32 6.52 14.72
N VAL A 351 6.17 7.64 15.41
CA VAL A 351 5.14 8.65 15.11
C VAL A 351 5.77 10.04 15.02
N GLN A 352 5.52 10.75 13.91
CA GLN A 352 5.83 12.16 13.80
C GLN A 352 4.77 13.00 14.54
N GLN A 353 5.17 14.03 15.29
CA GLN A 353 4.27 14.82 16.14
C GLN A 353 3.09 15.48 15.38
N GLU A 354 3.25 15.83 14.10
CA GLU A 354 2.19 16.40 13.27
C GLU A 354 1.19 15.36 12.73
N SER A 355 1.46 14.08 12.97
CA SER A 355 0.55 12.98 12.65
C SER A 355 -0.42 12.73 13.80
N SER A 356 -1.61 12.28 13.43
CA SER A 356 -2.67 11.92 14.36
C SER A 356 -2.98 10.42 14.23
N GLY A 357 -4.00 9.95 14.93
CA GLY A 357 -4.49 8.59 14.78
C GLY A 357 -4.79 7.94 16.13
N LEU A 358 -5.47 6.81 16.07
CA LEU A 358 -5.83 6.03 17.25
C LEU A 358 -5.07 4.70 17.22
N ILE A 359 -4.21 4.49 18.20
CA ILE A 359 -3.53 3.21 18.45
C ILE A 359 -4.18 2.60 19.69
N GLU A 360 -4.84 1.46 19.55
CA GLU A 360 -5.66 0.93 20.62
C GLU A 360 -5.49 -0.58 20.82
N SER A 361 -5.45 -1.00 22.09
CA SER A 361 -5.39 -2.42 22.47
C SER A 361 -4.25 -3.18 21.78
N CYS A 362 -3.12 -2.51 21.53
CA CYS A 362 -1.93 -3.10 20.93
C CYS A 362 -1.00 -3.63 22.02
N PHE A 363 -0.24 -4.68 21.68
CA PHE A 363 0.70 -5.31 22.59
C PHE A 363 2.13 -5.14 22.08
N PHE A 364 2.97 -4.51 22.90
CA PHE A 364 4.39 -4.30 22.66
C PHE A 364 5.14 -5.15 23.67
N LYS A 365 5.91 -6.12 23.20
CA LYS A 365 6.62 -7.05 24.08
C LYS A 365 8.06 -7.20 23.64
N GLY A 366 9.01 -6.85 24.50
CA GLY A 366 10.43 -7.11 24.23
C GLY A 366 11.09 -6.18 23.22
N ASN A 367 10.41 -5.13 22.74
CA ASN A 367 11.03 -4.16 21.84
C ASN A 367 12.10 -3.35 22.59
N GLN A 368 13.07 -2.78 21.86
CA GLN A 368 14.00 -1.83 22.47
C GLN A 368 13.25 -0.57 22.89
N ILE A 369 12.50 0.02 21.95
CA ILE A 369 11.59 1.13 22.21
C ILE A 369 10.18 0.71 21.81
N GLY A 370 9.20 0.91 22.70
CA GLY A 370 7.79 0.65 22.37
C GLY A 370 7.26 1.66 21.35
N VAL A 371 7.33 2.94 21.70
CA VAL A 371 6.93 4.07 20.84
C VAL A 371 8.04 5.11 20.76
N ASP A 372 8.41 5.55 19.55
CA ASP A 372 9.29 6.69 19.30
C ASP A 372 8.47 7.86 18.74
N VAL A 373 8.45 8.98 19.46
CA VAL A 373 7.76 10.20 19.06
C VAL A 373 8.80 11.22 18.61
N VAL A 374 8.70 11.66 17.36
CA VAL A 374 9.67 12.59 16.77
C VAL A 374 9.02 13.96 16.58
N ALA A 375 9.50 14.95 17.32
CA ALA A 375 9.09 16.34 17.15
C ALA A 375 9.70 16.91 15.86
N THR A 376 8.89 17.58 15.05
CA THR A 376 9.37 18.41 13.94
C THR A 376 9.51 19.85 14.40
N ASN A 377 10.42 20.61 13.76
CA ASN A 377 10.61 22.02 14.08
C ASN A 377 9.27 22.75 14.03
N PRO A 378 8.92 23.58 15.03
CA PRO A 378 7.68 24.33 14.99
C PRO A 378 7.72 25.25 13.77
N VAL A 379 6.90 24.95 12.76
CA VAL A 379 6.61 25.91 11.70
C VAL A 379 6.12 27.17 12.40
N ARG A 380 6.84 28.28 12.21
CA ARG A 380 6.50 29.57 12.83
C ARG A 380 5.04 29.90 12.50
N LEU A 381 4.17 29.78 13.50
CA LEU A 381 2.79 30.23 13.50
C LEU A 381 2.75 31.76 13.32
N ARG A 382 2.98 32.26 12.10
CA ARG A 382 2.75 33.67 11.76
C ARG A 382 1.75 33.90 10.64
N ASP A 383 1.25 32.86 9.97
CA ASP A 383 0.32 33.03 8.84
C ASP A 383 -1.08 32.42 9.04
N ILE A 384 -1.48 32.08 10.28
CA ILE A 384 -2.86 31.65 10.57
C ILE A 384 -3.61 32.77 11.27
N SER A 385 -4.02 33.77 10.48
CA SER A 385 -5.22 34.54 10.83
C SER A 385 -6.44 33.73 10.42
N THR A 386 -7.29 33.44 11.42
CA THR A 386 -8.71 33.09 11.29
C THR A 386 -9.04 31.77 10.57
N THR A 387 -9.06 30.67 11.33
CA THR A 387 -10.17 29.69 11.33
C THR A 387 -10.03 28.79 12.55
N ALA A 388 -11.08 28.77 13.39
CA ALA A 388 -11.41 27.86 14.48
C ALA A 388 -10.27 27.21 15.32
N LEU A 389 -10.24 27.59 16.61
CA LEU A 389 -9.65 26.82 17.70
C LEU A 389 -10.36 25.47 17.87
N SER A 390 -9.92 24.43 17.16
CA SER A 390 -10.04 23.01 17.52
C SER A 390 -9.22 22.18 16.51
N ASP A 391 -8.52 21.16 16.99
CA ASP A 391 -7.83 20.11 16.22
C ASP A 391 -6.33 20.33 15.89
N THR A 392 -5.52 20.55 16.91
CA THR A 392 -4.16 19.98 16.91
C THR A 392 -4.26 18.48 17.21
N ALA A 393 -4.65 17.69 16.21
CA ALA A 393 -4.81 16.25 16.36
C ALA A 393 -3.46 15.56 16.58
N CYS A 394 -3.18 15.12 17.81
CA CYS A 394 -2.03 14.29 18.15
C CYS A 394 -2.42 12.80 18.12
N ALA A 395 -1.44 11.92 17.93
CA ALA A 395 -1.69 10.48 18.06
C ALA A 395 -2.12 10.12 19.49
N SER A 396 -3.09 9.21 19.62
CA SER A 396 -3.61 8.71 20.90
C SER A 396 -3.38 7.21 21.02
N PHE A 397 -2.76 6.80 22.11
CA PHE A 397 -2.54 5.41 22.50
C PHE A 397 -3.52 5.05 23.62
N ARG A 398 -4.39 4.07 23.37
CA ARG A 398 -5.43 3.64 24.33
C ARG A 398 -5.28 2.18 24.67
N ARG A 399 -5.36 1.83 25.96
CA ARG A 399 -5.45 0.42 26.40
C ARG A 399 -4.31 -0.46 25.86
N CYS A 400 -3.15 0.13 25.56
CA CYS A 400 -2.00 -0.61 25.05
C CYS A 400 -1.18 -1.19 26.20
N LEU A 401 -0.54 -2.33 25.96
CA LEU A 401 0.31 -3.00 26.93
C LEU A 401 1.75 -3.00 26.43
N PHE A 402 2.65 -2.43 27.23
CA PHE A 402 4.08 -2.40 27.03
C PHE A 402 4.73 -3.32 28.07
N PHE A 403 5.32 -4.41 27.62
CA PHE A 403 5.86 -5.45 28.49
C PHE A 403 7.32 -5.73 28.16
N GLN A 404 8.20 -5.67 29.17
CA GLN A 404 9.62 -6.02 29.07
C GLN A 404 10.36 -5.28 27.95
N GLN A 405 10.17 -3.96 27.86
CA GLN A 405 10.90 -3.14 26.89
C GLN A 405 12.36 -3.02 27.34
N SER A 406 13.33 -3.23 26.46
CA SER A 406 14.74 -3.29 26.88
C SER A 406 15.38 -1.92 27.11
N ILE A 407 14.81 -0.85 26.54
CA ILE A 407 15.29 0.53 26.74
C ILE A 407 14.16 1.42 27.28
N ALA A 408 13.06 1.57 26.54
CA ALA A 408 11.98 2.47 26.93
C ALA A 408 10.61 2.03 26.41
N GLY A 409 9.55 2.27 27.20
CA GLY A 409 8.18 2.14 26.71
C GLY A 409 7.83 3.23 25.69
N VAL A 410 8.21 4.47 25.99
CA VAL A 410 8.02 5.64 25.12
C VAL A 410 9.31 6.45 25.13
N TRP A 411 9.77 6.84 23.94
CA TRP A 411 10.91 7.71 23.72
C TRP A 411 10.44 8.94 22.92
N ALA A 412 10.72 10.14 23.41
CA ALA A 412 10.32 11.37 22.73
C ALA A 412 11.56 12.19 22.35
N ARG A 413 11.73 12.45 21.06
CA ARG A 413 12.85 13.20 20.49
C ARG A 413 12.43 14.63 20.19
N GLY A 414 13.29 15.58 20.58
CA GLY A 414 13.14 16.98 20.17
C GLY A 414 13.42 17.17 18.68
N PRO A 415 13.10 18.35 18.12
CA PRO A 415 13.43 18.65 16.74
C PRO A 415 14.94 18.61 16.54
N ASP A 416 15.38 17.88 15.52
CA ASP A 416 16.79 17.83 15.15
C ASP A 416 17.30 19.25 14.88
N SER A 417 18.27 19.69 15.70
CA SER A 417 19.07 20.89 15.48
C SER A 417 20.16 20.66 14.43
N GLY A 418 19.80 19.94 13.36
CA GLY A 418 20.68 19.46 12.30
C GLY A 418 20.89 20.44 11.14
N VAL A 419 20.94 21.75 11.41
CA VAL A 419 21.63 22.74 10.55
C VAL A 419 22.32 23.71 11.50
N GLN A 420 23.65 23.62 11.59
CA GLN A 420 24.47 24.56 12.35
C GLN A 420 24.30 25.99 11.77
N SER A 421 23.31 26.75 12.24
CA SER A 421 23.38 28.20 12.17
C SER A 421 24.14 28.69 13.38
N HIS A 422 25.37 29.15 13.18
CA HIS A 422 26.08 29.98 14.16
C HIS A 422 25.23 31.20 14.51
N MET A 423 24.47 31.14 15.60
CA MET A 423 23.93 32.33 16.26
C MET A 423 24.08 32.21 17.76
N LYS A 424 24.77 33.23 18.31
CA LYS A 424 25.07 33.42 19.72
C LYS A 424 23.78 33.32 20.55
N ALA A 425 23.84 32.55 21.63
CA ALA A 425 22.78 32.42 22.61
C ALA A 425 22.40 33.80 23.18
N SER A 426 21.16 34.21 22.94
CA SER A 426 20.50 35.27 23.70
C SER A 426 19.67 34.62 24.80
N ALA A 427 20.07 34.84 26.04
CA ALA A 427 19.40 34.36 27.24
C ALA A 427 18.10 35.16 27.46
N ARG A 428 17.01 34.74 26.81
CA ARG A 428 15.64 34.95 27.29
C ARG A 428 14.83 33.71 26.96
N ARG A 429 14.64 32.84 27.95
CA ARG A 429 13.63 31.76 27.88
C ARG A 429 12.26 32.44 27.87
N PRO A 430 11.47 32.37 26.78
CA PRO A 430 10.05 32.66 26.88
C PRO A 430 9.45 31.52 27.70
N ARG A 431 8.68 31.86 28.75
CA ARG A 431 7.69 30.93 29.29
C ARG A 431 6.69 30.70 28.16
N PHE A 432 6.74 29.51 27.55
CA PHE A 432 5.66 29.02 26.72
C PHE A 432 4.59 28.50 27.67
N ASP A 433 3.41 29.10 27.62
CA ASP A 433 2.19 28.42 28.06
C ASP A 433 2.04 27.20 27.14
N ALA A 434 2.16 26.01 27.71
CA ALA A 434 2.01 24.76 26.98
C ALA A 434 0.53 24.63 26.59
N SER A 435 0.20 24.87 25.32
CA SER A 435 -0.98 24.25 24.74
C SER A 435 -0.78 22.74 24.74
N ASP A 436 -1.84 21.98 25.07
CA ASP A 436 -1.89 20.51 25.18
C ASP A 436 -1.62 19.80 23.82
N GLU A 437 -0.41 19.95 23.27
CA GLU A 437 -0.03 19.43 21.95
C GLU A 437 0.98 18.27 22.09
N GLY A 438 0.53 17.15 22.64
CA GLY A 438 1.37 15.96 22.85
C GLY A 438 0.66 14.66 22.48
N VAL A 439 1.45 13.64 22.13
CA VAL A 439 0.96 12.26 21.97
C VAL A 439 0.37 11.80 23.30
N ILE A 440 -0.88 11.31 23.27
CA ILE A 440 -1.67 11.00 24.46
C ILE A 440 -1.58 9.50 24.74
N PHE A 441 -1.35 9.12 26.00
CA PHE A 441 -1.41 7.72 26.45
C PHE A 441 -2.50 7.56 27.52
N GLU A 442 -3.58 6.86 27.20
CA GLU A 442 -4.73 6.66 28.08
C GLU A 442 -4.89 5.17 28.40
N HIS A 443 -5.00 4.84 29.69
CA HIS A 443 -5.18 3.46 30.16
C HIS A 443 -4.14 2.47 29.62
N CYS A 444 -2.93 2.95 29.30
CA CYS A 444 -1.82 2.10 28.86
C CYS A 444 -1.06 1.56 30.08
N PHE A 445 -0.56 0.33 29.96
CA PHE A 445 0.16 -0.34 31.02
C PHE A 445 1.62 -0.54 30.62
N PHE A 446 2.54 -0.15 31.51
CA PHE A 446 3.99 -0.33 31.33
C PHE A 446 4.49 -1.28 32.41
N ILE A 447 5.00 -2.43 31.99
CA ILE A 447 5.50 -3.50 32.85
C ILE A 447 6.94 -3.79 32.45
N GLY A 448 7.87 -3.64 33.40
CA GLY A 448 9.31 -3.85 33.24
C GLY A 448 9.71 -5.31 33.06
#